data_AF-A0A257SFZ1-F1
#
_entry.id   AF-A0A257SFZ1-F1
#
_cell.length_a   1.000
_cell.length_b   1.000
_cell.length_c   1.000
_cell.angle_alpha   90.00
_cell.angle_beta   90.00
_cell.angle_gamma   90.00
#
_symmetry.space_group_name_H-M   'P 1'
#
loop_
_entity.id
_entity.type
_entity.pdbx_description
1 polymer ?
#
loop_
_entity_poly.entity_id
_entity_poly.type
_entity_poly.pdbx_seq_one_letter_code
_entity_poly.pdbx_strand_id
1 'polypeptide(L)'
;MASRPVVRDAAEAKRLNRPIVYIQADIHAGEVEGKEAILAMLRELSDDKQPNVLDSLVLVVVPIYNADGNEKFGPQATNRPEQDGPELVGQRANGQGLDLNRDYIKADAPETRASLAMFDAWDPDVFVDLHTTDGTFHGYALTYAGSLNPAAKYTGPFTMDTLLPAVRRNLLARERIQTFDYGNLDTTGGRRGWYTYDS
;
A
#
# COMPACT_ATOMS: atom_id res chain seq x y z
N MET A 1 0.10 11.88 -10.30
CA MET A 1 1.13 12.64 -9.55
C MET A 1 0.46 13.72 -8.74
N ALA A 2 0.90 13.94 -7.50
CA ALA A 2 0.45 15.06 -6.68
C ALA A 2 1.63 15.68 -5.92
N SER A 3 1.81 16.99 -6.09
CA SER A 3 2.85 17.79 -5.44
C SER A 3 2.55 19.29 -5.62
N ARG A 4 3.19 20.15 -4.83
CA ARG A 4 3.17 21.61 -4.99
C ARG A 4 4.59 22.18 -5.05
N PRO A 5 5.07 22.66 -6.21
CA PRO A 5 4.38 22.73 -7.50
C PRO A 5 4.09 21.35 -8.09
N VAL A 6 3.11 21.27 -9.01
CA VAL A 6 2.75 20.02 -9.71
C VAL A 6 3.91 19.62 -10.63
N VAL A 7 4.33 18.36 -10.53
CA VAL A 7 5.32 17.75 -11.44
C VAL A 7 4.63 16.88 -12.47
N ARG A 8 5.22 16.80 -13.68
CA ARG A 8 4.69 16.09 -14.84
C ARG A 8 5.46 14.82 -15.16
N ASP A 9 6.73 14.78 -14.78
CA ASP A 9 7.63 13.66 -15.03
C ASP A 9 8.67 13.49 -13.91
N ALA A 10 9.42 12.39 -13.98
CA ALA A 10 10.44 12.05 -13.01
C ALA A 10 11.59 13.08 -12.95
N ALA A 11 11.90 13.76 -14.07
CA ALA A 11 12.97 14.74 -14.11
C ALA A 11 12.55 16.02 -13.36
N GLU A 12 11.31 16.47 -13.50
CA GLU A 12 10.72 17.54 -12.69
C GLU A 12 10.70 17.17 -11.20
N ALA A 13 10.27 15.95 -10.87
CA ALA A 13 10.26 15.46 -9.49
C ALA A 13 11.66 15.50 -8.85
N LYS A 14 12.68 14.97 -9.54
CA LYS A 14 14.07 14.94 -9.05
C LYS A 14 14.64 16.35 -8.86
N ARG A 15 14.26 17.34 -9.70
CA ARG A 15 14.69 18.74 -9.54
C ARG A 15 14.14 19.42 -8.28
N LEU A 16 13.02 18.93 -7.71
CA LEU A 16 12.49 19.47 -6.45
C LEU A 16 13.33 19.07 -5.24
N ASN A 17 14.19 18.05 -5.35
CA ASN A 17 15.00 17.51 -4.26
C ASN A 17 14.15 17.18 -3.01
N ARG A 18 13.02 16.50 -3.25
CA ARG A 18 12.05 16.07 -2.25
C ARG A 18 11.85 14.57 -2.37
N PRO A 19 11.49 13.87 -1.27
CA PRO A 19 11.19 12.46 -1.34
C PRO A 19 10.06 12.17 -2.33
N ILE A 20 10.27 11.17 -3.19
CA ILE A 20 9.29 10.62 -4.11
C ILE A 20 8.66 9.40 -3.43
N VAL A 21 7.37 9.49 -3.14
CA VAL A 21 6.60 8.42 -2.50
C VAL A 21 5.70 7.78 -3.55
N TYR A 22 5.96 6.51 -3.86
CA TYR A 22 5.09 5.69 -4.68
C TYR A 22 4.08 4.99 -3.78
N ILE A 23 2.80 5.16 -4.07
CA ILE A 23 1.70 4.49 -3.37
C ILE A 23 0.83 3.78 -4.39
N GLN A 24 0.59 2.49 -4.18
CA GLN A 24 -0.38 1.73 -4.95
C GLN A 24 -1.43 1.09 -4.05
N ALA A 25 -2.56 0.77 -4.66
CA ALA A 25 -3.64 0.00 -4.05
C ALA A 25 -4.26 -0.93 -5.09
N ASP A 26 -5.17 -1.79 -4.63
CA ASP A 26 -6.03 -2.62 -5.49
C ASP A 26 -5.23 -3.55 -6.41
N ILE A 27 -4.10 -4.06 -5.92
CA ILE A 27 -3.34 -5.14 -6.59
C ILE A 27 -4.11 -6.46 -6.53
N HIS A 28 -4.89 -6.65 -5.47
CA HIS A 28 -5.99 -7.61 -5.41
C HIS A 28 -7.29 -6.80 -5.44
N ALA A 29 -8.08 -6.90 -6.52
CA ALA A 29 -9.12 -5.89 -6.77
C ALA A 29 -10.36 -5.97 -5.86
N GLY A 30 -10.39 -6.95 -4.96
CA GLY A 30 -11.37 -7.04 -3.87
C GLY A 30 -11.00 -6.19 -2.65
N GLU A 31 -9.76 -5.69 -2.56
CA GLU A 31 -9.20 -4.92 -1.44
C GLU A 31 -9.48 -3.42 -1.63
N VAL A 32 -10.77 -3.08 -1.56
CA VAL A 32 -11.27 -1.78 -2.00
C VAL A 32 -10.88 -0.61 -1.09
N GLU A 33 -10.52 -0.87 0.16
CA GLU A 33 -10.27 0.16 1.17
C GLU A 33 -9.11 1.08 0.77
N GLY A 34 -8.02 0.50 0.26
CA GLY A 34 -6.82 1.24 -0.13
C GLY A 34 -7.08 2.23 -1.27
N LYS A 35 -7.80 1.80 -2.32
CA LYS A 35 -8.08 2.64 -3.49
C LYS A 35 -9.01 3.80 -3.16
N GLU A 36 -10.03 3.56 -2.35
CA GLU A 36 -10.98 4.62 -1.95
C GLU A 36 -10.32 5.61 -0.99
N ALA A 37 -9.56 5.11 0.00
CA ALA A 37 -8.86 5.95 0.96
C ALA A 37 -7.84 6.87 0.29
N ILE A 38 -7.05 6.36 -0.66
CA ILE A 38 -6.03 7.18 -1.32
C ILE A 38 -6.64 8.22 -2.26
N LEU A 39 -7.74 7.92 -2.93
CA LEU A 39 -8.46 8.88 -3.75
C LEU A 39 -9.10 9.99 -2.90
N ALA A 40 -9.69 9.63 -1.75
CA ALA A 40 -10.22 10.60 -0.80
C ALA A 40 -9.12 11.51 -0.25
N MET A 41 -7.98 10.94 0.17
CA MET A 41 -6.82 11.70 0.63
C MET A 41 -6.29 12.64 -0.44
N LEU A 42 -6.13 12.17 -1.69
CA LEU A 42 -5.66 13.01 -2.79
C LEU A 42 -6.58 14.19 -3.07
N ARG A 43 -7.89 13.99 -3.02
CA ARG A 43 -8.89 15.07 -3.14
C ARG A 43 -8.67 16.13 -2.05
N GLU A 44 -8.63 15.71 -0.79
CA GLU A 44 -8.47 16.62 0.35
C GLU A 44 -7.16 17.41 0.31
N LEU A 45 -6.04 16.72 0.04
CA LEU A 45 -4.73 17.36 -0.06
C LEU A 45 -4.62 18.35 -1.23
N SER A 46 -5.25 18.04 -2.36
CA SER A 46 -5.22 18.89 -3.56
C SER A 46 -6.11 20.13 -3.42
N ASP A 47 -7.22 20.00 -2.70
CA ASP A 47 -8.15 21.10 -2.48
C ASP A 47 -7.66 22.05 -1.38
N ASP A 48 -6.93 21.55 -0.38
CA ASP A 48 -6.42 22.36 0.72
C ASP A 48 -5.41 23.43 0.24
N LYS A 49 -5.71 24.70 0.57
CA LYS A 49 -4.87 25.85 0.22
C LYS A 49 -3.81 26.16 1.26
N GLN A 50 -3.89 25.57 2.45
CA GLN A 50 -2.85 25.68 3.47
C GLN A 50 -1.66 24.77 3.12
N PRO A 51 -0.44 25.09 3.60
CA PRO A 51 0.71 24.22 3.45
C PRO A 51 0.44 22.83 4.04
N ASN A 52 0.74 21.78 3.27
CA ASN A 52 0.51 20.38 3.62
C ASN A 52 1.62 19.48 3.04
N VAL A 53 1.43 18.16 3.08
CA VAL A 53 2.46 17.19 2.64
C VAL A 53 2.88 17.35 1.18
N LEU A 54 2.01 17.89 0.31
CA LEU A 54 2.33 18.11 -1.10
C LEU A 54 3.43 19.18 -1.31
N ASP A 55 3.69 20.03 -0.30
CA ASP A 55 4.79 21.00 -0.34
C ASP A 55 6.14 20.40 0.04
N SER A 56 6.15 19.17 0.55
CA SER A 56 7.35 18.48 1.03
C SER A 56 7.64 17.16 0.31
N LEU A 57 6.66 16.59 -0.39
CA LEU A 57 6.75 15.29 -1.06
C LEU A 57 6.26 15.37 -2.51
N VAL A 58 6.74 14.44 -3.33
CA VAL A 58 6.11 14.10 -4.61
C VAL A 58 5.39 12.77 -4.45
N LEU A 59 4.08 12.76 -4.67
CA LEU A 59 3.28 11.53 -4.62
C LEU A 59 3.06 10.96 -6.02
N VAL A 60 3.52 9.74 -6.24
CA VAL A 60 3.19 8.89 -7.39
C VAL A 60 2.11 7.91 -6.93
N VAL A 61 0.90 8.03 -7.46
CA VAL A 61 -0.24 7.25 -6.98
C VAL A 61 -0.83 6.39 -8.09
N VAL A 62 -0.97 5.09 -7.81
CA VAL A 62 -1.63 4.09 -8.67
C VAL A 62 -2.81 3.49 -7.88
N PRO A 63 -4.01 4.09 -7.97
CA PRO A 63 -5.14 3.67 -7.14
C PRO A 63 -5.70 2.31 -7.56
N ILE A 64 -5.59 1.96 -8.85
CA ILE A 64 -6.02 0.67 -9.40
C ILE A 64 -4.81 0.04 -10.08
N TYR A 65 -4.14 -0.87 -9.39
CA TYR A 65 -3.04 -1.64 -9.97
C TYR A 65 -3.56 -2.77 -10.85
N ASN A 66 -4.59 -3.49 -10.39
CA ASN A 66 -5.21 -4.59 -11.12
C ASN A 66 -6.50 -4.15 -11.83
N ALA A 67 -6.37 -3.47 -12.97
CA ALA A 67 -7.52 -2.94 -13.69
C ALA A 67 -8.50 -4.04 -14.16
N ASP A 68 -7.98 -5.14 -14.70
CA ASP A 68 -8.80 -6.25 -15.19
C ASP A 68 -9.56 -6.96 -14.06
N GLY A 69 -8.90 -7.16 -12.91
CA GLY A 69 -9.55 -7.70 -11.72
C GLY A 69 -10.62 -6.75 -11.16
N ASN A 70 -10.37 -5.44 -11.19
CA ASN A 70 -11.29 -4.41 -10.70
C ASN A 70 -12.59 -4.39 -11.50
N GLU A 71 -12.53 -4.49 -12.83
CA GLU A 71 -13.71 -4.49 -13.68
C GLU A 71 -14.52 -5.81 -13.61
N LYS A 72 -13.96 -6.88 -13.03
CA LYS A 72 -14.67 -8.15 -12.80
C LYS A 72 -15.49 -8.10 -11.50
N PHE A 73 -16.42 -7.16 -11.42
CA PHE A 73 -17.34 -7.05 -10.29
C PHE A 73 -18.15 -8.33 -10.09
N GLY A 74 -18.25 -8.73 -8.84
CA GLY A 74 -19.09 -9.84 -8.41
C GLY A 74 -19.47 -9.68 -6.95
N PRO A 75 -20.42 -10.49 -6.45
CA PRO A 75 -20.81 -10.47 -5.05
C PRO A 75 -19.59 -10.62 -4.15
N GLN A 76 -19.47 -9.79 -3.12
CA GLN A 76 -18.36 -9.87 -2.16
C GLN A 76 -18.27 -11.26 -1.51
N ALA A 77 -19.41 -11.89 -1.23
CA ALA A 77 -19.46 -13.26 -0.71
C ALA A 77 -18.83 -14.32 -1.66
N THR A 78 -18.59 -13.97 -2.93
CA THR A 78 -17.90 -14.84 -3.90
C THR A 78 -16.47 -14.36 -4.14
N ASN A 79 -16.27 -13.06 -4.35
CA ASN A 79 -14.98 -12.50 -4.76
C ASN A 79 -14.02 -12.25 -3.58
N ARG A 80 -14.53 -12.05 -2.36
CA ARG A 80 -13.73 -11.79 -1.15
C ARG A 80 -14.48 -12.16 0.15
N PRO A 81 -14.87 -13.42 0.35
CA PRO A 81 -15.75 -13.83 1.46
C PRO A 81 -15.15 -13.67 2.87
N GLU A 82 -13.84 -13.50 3.00
CA GLU A 82 -13.13 -13.52 4.29
C GLU A 82 -13.21 -12.20 5.09
N GLN A 83 -13.73 -11.12 4.51
CA GLN A 83 -13.77 -9.78 5.12
C GLN A 83 -15.08 -9.07 4.83
N ASP A 84 -15.46 -8.13 5.69
CA ASP A 84 -16.57 -7.21 5.40
C ASP A 84 -16.19 -6.27 4.25
N GLY A 85 -17.14 -5.98 3.37
CA GLY A 85 -16.92 -5.11 2.22
C GLY A 85 -18.23 -4.67 1.57
N PRO A 86 -18.17 -3.84 0.51
CA PRO A 86 -19.36 -3.46 -0.25
C PRO A 86 -19.96 -4.68 -0.96
N GLU A 87 -21.23 -4.58 -1.37
CA GLU A 87 -21.97 -5.68 -2.00
C GLU A 87 -21.26 -6.27 -3.24
N LEU A 88 -20.61 -5.41 -4.02
CA LEU A 88 -19.86 -5.78 -5.23
C LEU A 88 -18.41 -5.34 -5.11
N VAL A 89 -17.50 -6.26 -5.43
CA VAL A 89 -16.04 -6.02 -5.43
C VAL A 89 -15.38 -6.73 -6.62
N GLY A 90 -14.15 -6.34 -6.96
CA GLY A 90 -13.36 -6.97 -8.01
C GLY A 90 -12.76 -8.32 -7.60
N GLN A 91 -12.00 -8.94 -8.51
CA GLN A 91 -11.33 -10.22 -8.29
C GLN A 91 -9.87 -10.06 -7.88
N ARG A 92 -9.36 -10.98 -7.05
CA ARG A 92 -7.97 -10.99 -6.61
C ARG A 92 -6.98 -11.07 -7.79
N ALA A 93 -7.21 -12.00 -8.71
CA ALA A 93 -6.32 -12.25 -9.83
C ALA A 93 -6.57 -11.26 -10.98
N ASN A 94 -5.56 -11.01 -11.81
CA ASN A 94 -5.71 -10.18 -13.00
C ASN A 94 -6.46 -10.89 -14.15
N GLY A 95 -6.55 -10.25 -15.32
CA GLY A 95 -7.20 -10.79 -16.51
C GLY A 95 -6.66 -12.17 -16.95
N GLN A 96 -5.39 -12.45 -16.64
CA GLN A 96 -4.69 -13.71 -16.96
C GLN A 96 -4.74 -14.74 -15.83
N GLY A 97 -5.41 -14.44 -14.71
CA GLY A 97 -5.47 -15.32 -13.54
C GLY A 97 -4.20 -15.30 -12.68
N LEU A 98 -3.34 -14.30 -12.82
CA LEU A 98 -2.12 -14.16 -12.03
C LEU A 98 -2.39 -13.41 -10.71
N ASP A 99 -1.73 -13.84 -9.64
CA ASP A 99 -1.59 -13.06 -8.41
C ASP A 99 -0.44 -12.06 -8.60
N LEU A 100 -0.78 -10.79 -8.77
CA LEU A 100 0.18 -9.73 -9.08
C LEU A 100 1.16 -9.47 -7.94
N ASN A 101 0.77 -9.71 -6.68
CA ASN A 101 1.65 -9.61 -5.52
C ASN A 101 2.59 -10.83 -5.36
N ARG A 102 2.64 -11.71 -6.37
CA ARG A 102 3.63 -12.79 -6.52
C ARG A 102 4.45 -12.67 -7.80
N ASP A 103 4.16 -11.69 -8.65
CA ASP A 103 4.74 -11.62 -9.98
C ASP A 103 6.01 -10.76 -10.06
N TYR A 104 6.35 -9.95 -9.04
CA TYR A 104 7.49 -9.02 -9.09
C TYR A 104 8.88 -9.63 -9.38
N ILE A 105 9.06 -10.95 -9.21
CA ILE A 105 10.30 -11.65 -9.60
C ILE A 105 10.26 -12.12 -11.06
N LYS A 106 9.11 -12.58 -11.54
CA LYS A 106 8.96 -13.18 -12.86
C LYS A 106 8.61 -12.12 -13.92
N ALA A 107 7.80 -11.14 -13.54
CA ALA A 107 7.28 -10.05 -14.35
C ALA A 107 6.52 -10.54 -15.60
N ASP A 108 5.70 -11.58 -15.44
CA ASP A 108 4.86 -12.13 -16.51
C ASP A 108 3.68 -11.22 -16.85
N ALA A 109 3.15 -10.51 -15.87
CA ALA A 109 2.00 -9.65 -16.02
C ALA A 109 2.39 -8.29 -16.65
N PRO A 110 1.56 -7.73 -17.55
CA PRO A 110 1.80 -6.38 -18.08
C PRO A 110 1.81 -5.31 -17.00
N GLU A 111 0.99 -5.45 -15.95
CA GLU A 111 0.91 -4.54 -14.80
C GLU A 111 2.26 -4.49 -14.05
N THR A 112 2.85 -5.66 -13.79
CA THR A 112 4.14 -5.77 -13.12
C THR A 112 5.27 -5.21 -13.95
N ARG A 113 5.32 -5.48 -15.26
CA ARG A 113 6.32 -4.86 -16.14
C ARG A 113 6.19 -3.34 -16.19
N ALA A 114 4.96 -2.81 -16.23
CA ALA A 114 4.72 -1.37 -16.21
C ALA A 114 5.16 -0.75 -14.87
N SER A 115 4.88 -1.41 -13.74
CA SER A 115 5.32 -0.99 -12.41
C SER A 115 6.85 -0.97 -12.28
N LEU A 116 7.55 -2.00 -12.78
CA LEU A 116 9.01 -2.03 -12.78
C LEU A 116 9.62 -0.92 -13.64
N ALA A 117 9.05 -0.66 -14.83
CA ALA A 117 9.47 0.46 -15.66
C ALA A 117 9.23 1.82 -14.97
N MET A 118 8.15 1.93 -14.18
CA MET A 118 7.87 3.10 -13.37
C MET A 118 8.90 3.28 -12.24
N PHE A 119 9.27 2.20 -11.54
CA PHE A 119 10.30 2.24 -10.51
C PHE A 119 11.65 2.66 -11.09
N ASP A 120 12.04 2.15 -12.26
CA ASP A 120 13.28 2.56 -12.94
C ASP A 120 13.28 4.05 -13.32
N ALA A 121 12.17 4.53 -13.88
CA ALA A 121 12.06 5.92 -14.31
C ALA A 121 12.01 6.90 -13.12
N TRP A 122 11.22 6.59 -12.09
CA TRP A 122 10.94 7.50 -10.99
C TRP A 122 11.89 7.37 -9.80
N ASP A 123 12.45 6.18 -9.58
CA ASP A 123 13.38 5.88 -8.48
C ASP A 123 12.81 6.33 -7.12
N PRO A 124 11.67 5.76 -6.66
CA PRO A 124 10.99 6.23 -5.47
C PRO A 124 11.79 5.95 -4.19
N ASP A 125 11.81 6.91 -3.28
CA ASP A 125 12.44 6.78 -1.95
C ASP A 125 11.60 5.90 -1.01
N VAL A 126 10.28 5.90 -1.18
CA VAL A 126 9.33 5.14 -0.36
C VAL A 126 8.32 4.46 -1.26
N PHE A 127 8.14 3.16 -1.07
CA PHE A 127 7.10 2.34 -1.69
C PHE A 127 6.07 1.93 -0.65
N VAL A 128 4.79 2.21 -0.91
CA VAL A 128 3.65 1.82 -0.07
C VAL A 128 2.66 1.03 -0.92
N ASP A 129 2.33 -0.18 -0.49
CA ASP A 129 1.35 -1.04 -1.13
C ASP A 129 0.19 -1.27 -0.16
N LEU A 130 -0.99 -0.76 -0.50
CA LEU A 130 -2.17 -0.80 0.35
C LEU A 130 -2.95 -2.09 0.11
N HIS A 131 -3.03 -2.93 1.15
CA HIS A 131 -3.74 -4.20 1.15
C HIS A 131 -4.80 -4.27 2.24
N THR A 132 -5.72 -5.22 2.10
CA THR A 132 -6.66 -5.64 3.14
C THR A 132 -6.36 -7.08 3.55
N THR A 133 -6.38 -7.38 4.84
CA THR A 133 -5.91 -8.66 5.37
C THR A 133 -6.91 -9.79 5.17
N ASP A 134 -6.44 -10.95 4.67
CA ASP A 134 -7.24 -12.17 4.55
C ASP A 134 -7.46 -12.83 5.92
N GLY A 135 -8.44 -12.35 6.68
CA GLY A 135 -9.21 -13.16 7.63
C GLY A 135 -8.64 -13.40 9.04
N THR A 136 -7.61 -12.68 9.50
CA THR A 136 -7.23 -12.72 10.93
C THR A 136 -7.98 -11.65 11.73
N PHE A 137 -8.50 -12.01 12.91
CA PHE A 137 -9.02 -11.04 13.88
C PHE A 137 -7.90 -10.14 14.40
N HIS A 138 -7.87 -8.90 13.92
CA HIS A 138 -6.96 -7.87 14.40
C HIS A 138 -7.66 -6.99 15.45
N GLY A 139 -6.94 -6.63 16.51
CA GLY A 139 -7.38 -5.59 17.45
C GLY A 139 -7.20 -4.16 16.91
N TYR A 140 -6.71 -4.01 15.68
CA TYR A 140 -6.32 -2.74 15.07
C TYR A 140 -6.92 -2.64 13.67
N ALA A 141 -7.49 -1.47 13.35
CA ALA A 141 -8.04 -1.19 12.02
C ALA A 141 -6.94 -1.03 10.94
N LEU A 142 -5.72 -0.69 11.34
CA LEU A 142 -4.58 -0.54 10.45
C LEU A 142 -3.35 -1.23 11.05
N THR A 143 -2.73 -2.08 10.26
CA THR A 143 -1.42 -2.68 10.55
C THR A 143 -0.49 -2.47 9.36
N TYR A 144 0.81 -2.70 9.57
CA TYR A 144 1.83 -2.49 8.55
C TYR A 144 2.93 -3.53 8.62
N ALA A 145 3.59 -3.80 7.50
CA ALA A 145 4.77 -4.63 7.41
C ALA A 145 5.93 -3.83 6.78
N GLY A 146 7.15 -4.07 7.26
CA GLY A 146 8.36 -3.56 6.62
C GLY A 146 8.79 -4.42 5.43
N SER A 147 9.95 -4.07 4.86
CA SER A 147 10.58 -4.88 3.82
C SER A 147 11.09 -6.20 4.40
N LEU A 148 10.67 -7.32 3.81
CA LEU A 148 11.19 -8.66 4.10
C LEU A 148 12.45 -8.99 3.27
N ASN A 149 12.96 -8.02 2.49
CA ASN A 149 14.11 -8.26 1.63
C ASN A 149 15.39 -8.25 2.49
N PRO A 150 16.16 -9.37 2.55
CA PRO A 150 17.39 -9.41 3.32
C PRO A 150 18.47 -8.44 2.82
N ALA A 151 18.36 -7.95 1.57
CA ALA A 151 19.24 -6.92 1.02
C ALA A 151 18.93 -5.50 1.53
N ALA A 152 17.80 -5.28 2.21
CA ALA A 152 17.41 -3.99 2.80
C ALA A 152 18.21 -3.66 4.08
N LYS A 153 19.53 -3.83 4.05
CA LYS A 153 20.43 -3.75 5.21
C LYS A 153 20.34 -2.43 5.98
N TYR A 154 20.07 -1.32 5.29
CA TYR A 154 19.99 0.01 5.88
C TYR A 154 18.56 0.52 5.98
N THR A 155 17.77 0.31 4.94
CA THR A 155 16.39 0.80 4.86
C THR A 155 15.43 -0.05 5.71
N GLY A 156 15.68 -1.35 5.86
CA GLY A 156 14.89 -2.24 6.72
C GLY A 156 14.87 -1.79 8.18
N PRO A 157 16.03 -1.69 8.86
CA PRO A 157 16.10 -1.17 10.24
C PRO A 157 15.56 0.25 10.37
N PHE A 158 15.84 1.14 9.41
CA PHE A 158 15.27 2.49 9.45
C PHE A 158 13.73 2.45 9.42
N THR A 159 13.15 1.64 8.53
CA THR A 159 11.69 1.49 8.43
C THR A 159 11.08 0.93 9.71
N MET A 160 11.63 -0.17 10.23
CA MET A 160 11.06 -0.89 11.37
C MET A 160 11.34 -0.24 12.72
N ASP A 161 12.53 0.33 12.92
CA ASP A 161 12.96 0.84 14.24
C ASP A 161 12.75 2.35 14.38
N THR A 162 12.59 3.07 13.26
CA THR A 162 12.47 4.54 13.26
C THR A 162 11.18 5.03 12.63
N LEU A 163 10.96 4.76 11.34
CA LEU A 163 9.86 5.34 10.58
C LEU A 163 8.49 4.88 11.11
N LEU A 164 8.25 3.57 11.14
CA LEU A 164 6.96 3.01 11.54
C LEU A 164 6.64 3.26 13.02
N PRO A 165 7.60 3.16 13.98
CA PRO A 165 7.36 3.59 15.36
C PRO A 165 7.02 5.08 15.48
N ALA A 166 7.64 5.95 14.69
CA ALA A 166 7.29 7.38 14.68
C ALA A 166 5.86 7.59 14.14
N VAL A 167 5.48 6.90 13.06
CA VAL A 167 4.11 6.91 12.52
C VAL A 167 3.11 6.43 13.58
N ARG A 168 3.36 5.29 14.23
CA ARG A 168 2.51 4.75 15.31
C ARG A 168 2.31 5.76 16.44
N ARG A 169 3.40 6.38 16.94
CA ARG A 169 3.31 7.41 17.98
C ARG A 169 2.50 8.62 17.52
N ASN A 170 2.72 9.09 16.30
CA ASN A 170 2.04 10.27 15.77
C ASN A 170 0.54 10.04 15.55
N LEU A 171 0.15 8.89 15.00
CA LEU A 171 -1.26 8.51 14.83
C LEU A 171 -1.98 8.41 16.17
N LEU A 172 -1.36 7.79 17.17
CA LEU A 172 -1.94 7.71 18.51
C LEU A 172 -2.09 9.10 19.16
N ALA A 173 -1.06 9.95 19.06
CA ALA A 173 -1.06 11.26 19.71
C ALA A 173 -2.04 12.25 19.07
N ARG A 174 -2.16 12.22 17.74
CA ARG A 174 -2.94 13.21 16.97
C ARG A 174 -4.36 12.73 16.69
N GLU A 175 -4.51 11.48 16.25
CA GLU A 175 -5.78 10.94 15.75
C GLU A 175 -6.43 9.93 16.70
N ARG A 176 -5.74 9.55 17.79
CA ARG A 176 -6.17 8.47 18.71
C ARG A 176 -6.34 7.12 18.02
N ILE A 177 -5.71 6.93 16.86
CA ILE A 177 -5.71 5.67 16.13
C ILE A 177 -4.52 4.84 16.60
N GLN A 178 -4.81 3.63 17.11
CA GLN A 178 -3.78 2.64 17.41
C GLN A 178 -3.48 1.80 16.16
N THR A 179 -2.20 1.53 15.95
CA THR A 179 -1.71 0.67 14.87
C THR A 179 -0.66 -0.29 15.42
N PHE A 180 -0.43 -1.39 14.71
CA PHE A 180 0.50 -2.42 15.14
C PHE A 180 1.17 -3.10 13.95
N ASP A 181 2.18 -3.92 14.24
CA ASP A 181 2.88 -4.70 13.22
C ASP A 181 1.93 -5.76 12.65
N TYR A 182 1.89 -5.89 11.33
CA TYR A 182 1.09 -6.88 10.62
C TYR A 182 1.53 -8.29 11.01
N GLY A 183 0.58 -9.18 11.23
CA GLY A 183 0.83 -10.55 11.63
C GLY A 183 -0.45 -11.36 11.73
N ASN A 184 -0.30 -12.58 12.21
CA ASN A 184 -1.40 -13.51 12.42
C ASN A 184 -1.41 -13.99 13.88
N LEU A 185 -2.63 -14.22 14.39
CA LEU A 185 -2.81 -14.93 15.64
C LEU A 185 -2.60 -16.42 15.37
N ASP A 186 -1.44 -16.96 15.77
CA ASP A 186 -1.23 -18.40 15.72
C ASP A 186 -1.68 -19.03 17.05
N THR A 187 -2.48 -20.07 16.93
CA THR A 187 -2.92 -20.93 18.03
C THR A 187 -2.48 -22.38 17.85
N THR A 188 -1.86 -22.69 16.71
CA THR A 188 -1.33 -24.00 16.37
C THR A 188 0.05 -24.18 17.02
N GLY A 189 0.37 -25.40 17.47
CA GLY A 189 1.65 -25.68 18.16
C GLY A 189 1.70 -25.35 19.67
N GLY A 190 0.58 -24.92 20.29
CA GLY A 190 0.44 -24.85 21.75
C GLY A 190 0.95 -23.58 22.44
N ARG A 191 1.50 -22.61 21.69
CA ARG A 191 1.83 -21.27 22.19
C ARG A 191 1.01 -20.20 21.47
N ARG A 192 0.03 -19.64 22.19
CA ARG A 192 -0.72 -18.47 21.72
C ARG A 192 0.24 -17.29 21.58
N GLY A 193 0.27 -16.66 20.41
CA GLY A 193 1.15 -15.53 20.15
C GLY A 193 0.73 -14.74 18.92
N TRP A 194 1.32 -13.55 18.79
CA TRP A 194 1.27 -12.74 17.58
C TRP A 194 2.53 -13.03 16.78
N TYR A 195 2.37 -13.48 15.53
CA TYR A 195 3.48 -13.85 14.67
C TYR A 195 3.43 -13.02 13.40
N THR A 196 4.54 -12.38 13.07
CA THR A 196 4.72 -11.64 11.81
C THR A 196 5.46 -12.54 10.82
N TYR A 197 5.61 -12.14 9.56
CA TYR A 197 6.38 -12.94 8.58
C TYR A 197 7.86 -13.12 8.97
N ASP A 198 8.36 -12.33 9.93
CA ASP A 198 9.75 -12.32 10.42
C ASP A 198 9.96 -13.07 11.75
N SER A 199 8.90 -13.63 12.36
CA SER A 199 8.94 -14.21 13.71
C SER A 199 8.96 -15.73 13.75
#